data_AF-A0AA42CTB6-F1
#
_entry.id   AF-A0AA42CTB6-F1
#
_cell.length_a   1.000
_cell.length_b   1.000
_cell.length_c   1.000
_cell.angle_alpha   90.00
_cell.angle_beta   90.00
_cell.angle_gamma   90.00
#
_symmetry.space_group_name_H-M   'P 1'
#
loop_
_entity.id
_entity.type
_entity.pdbx_description
1 polymer ?
#
loop_
_entity_poly.entity_id
_entity_poly.type
_entity_poly.pdbx_seq_one_letter_code
_entity_poly.pdbx_strand_id
1 'polypeptide(L)' 'MQTLDFHAFIADIEARKAMLGGALPASRLRNGGGVRTPEKRAALERAARRARAAGLKPVPASF' A
#
# COMPACT_ATOMS: atom_id res chain seq x y z
N MET A 1 2.72 25.51 -16.85
CA MET A 1 3.28 24.15 -16.93
C MET A 1 4.63 24.19 -16.24
N GLN A 2 4.75 23.63 -15.03
CA GLN A 2 6.06 23.56 -14.37
C GLN A 2 6.80 22.33 -14.89
N THR A 3 7.90 22.56 -15.60
CA THR A 3 8.85 21.52 -16.00
C THR A 3 9.67 21.16 -14.77
N LEU A 4 9.34 20.04 -14.15
CA LEU A 4 10.23 19.40 -13.19
C LEU A 4 11.42 18.83 -13.94
N ASP A 5 12.62 19.24 -13.57
CA ASP A 5 13.84 18.58 -14.03
C ASP A 5 13.78 17.10 -13.62
N PHE A 6 13.92 16.23 -14.61
CA PHE A 6 13.87 14.78 -14.43
C PHE A 6 14.91 14.31 -13.41
N HIS A 7 16.11 14.87 -13.44
CA HIS A 7 17.18 14.46 -12.53
C HIS A 7 16.90 14.90 -11.09
N ALA A 8 16.45 16.14 -10.90
CA ALA A 8 16.00 16.63 -9.59
C ALA A 8 14.84 15.79 -9.02
N PHE A 9 13.87 15.41 -9.86
CA PHE A 9 12.74 14.58 -9.44
C PHE A 9 13.18 13.19 -8.97
N ILE A 10 14.08 12.54 -9.71
CA ILE A 10 14.63 11.23 -9.31
C ILE A 10 15.44 11.33 -8.02
N ALA A 11 16.25 12.38 -7.85
CA ALA A 11 17.04 12.60 -6.65
C ALA A 11 16.16 12.76 -5.40
N ASP A 12 15.05 13.51 -5.49
CA ASP A 12 14.08 13.66 -4.38
C ASP A 12 13.42 12.32 -4.02
N ILE A 13 13.08 11.50 -5.02
CA ILE A 13 12.53 10.15 -4.77
C ILE A 13 13.53 9.28 -4.01
N GLU A 14 14.80 9.24 -4.41
CA GLU A 14 15.81 8.43 -3.76
C GLU A 14 16.11 8.92 -2.33
N ALA A 15 16.17 10.24 -2.12
CA ALA A 15 16.30 10.84 -0.79
C ALA A 15 15.15 10.45 0.13
N ARG A 16 13.90 10.51 -0.37
CA ARG A 16 12.71 10.08 0.39
C ARG A 16 12.72 8.59 0.71
N LYS A 17 13.12 7.74 -0.24
CA LYS A 17 13.26 6.29 0.01
C LYS A 17 14.29 6.00 1.09
N ALA A 18 15.41 6.72 1.09
CA ALA A 18 16.44 6.59 2.12
C ALA A 18 15.93 7.05 3.50
N MET A 19 15.23 8.18 3.56
CA MET A 19 14.62 8.70 4.80
C MET A 19 13.58 7.75 5.40
N LEU A 20 12.81 7.06 4.55
CA LEU A 20 11.76 6.12 4.99
C LEU A 20 12.31 4.76 5.45
N GLY A 21 13.62 4.54 5.38
CA GLY A 21 14.24 3.23 5.61
C GLY A 21 14.10 2.34 4.38
N GLY A 22 15.23 1.80 3.92
CA GLY A 22 15.36 1.06 2.66
C GLY A 22 14.25 0.04 2.41
N ALA A 23 13.83 -0.01 1.13
CA ALA A 23 12.84 -0.88 0.53
C ALA A 23 12.18 -1.87 1.52
N LEU A 24 11.00 -1.50 2.02
CA LEU A 24 10.08 -2.50 2.55
C LEU A 24 10.00 -3.62 1.51
N PRO A 25 10.30 -4.88 1.88
CA PRO A 25 10.33 -5.97 0.91
C PRO A 25 9.01 -5.94 0.15
N ALA A 26 9.08 -5.83 -1.18
CA ALA A 26 7.92 -5.63 -2.05
C ALA A 26 6.83 -6.71 -1.81
N SER A 27 7.23 -7.87 -1.30
CA SER A 27 6.36 -8.94 -0.82
C SER A 27 5.38 -8.51 0.28
N ARG A 28 5.72 -7.57 1.17
CA ARG A 28 4.78 -7.04 2.20
C ARG A 28 3.65 -6.20 1.59
N LEU A 29 3.91 -5.54 0.47
CA LEU A 29 2.96 -4.67 -0.24
C LEU A 29 2.10 -5.43 -1.25
N ARG A 30 2.58 -6.58 -1.76
CA ARG A 30 1.84 -7.47 -2.67
C ARG A 30 1.61 -8.85 -2.05
N ASN A 31 0.79 -8.91 -1.01
CA ASN A 31 0.20 -10.20 -0.64
C ASN A 31 -1.00 -10.46 -1.55
N GLY A 32 -0.78 -11.15 -2.67
CA GLY A 32 -1.87 -11.88 -3.34
C GLY A 32 -2.62 -12.73 -2.30
N GLY A 33 -3.93 -12.95 -2.48
CA GLY A 33 -4.81 -13.56 -1.47
C GLY A 33 -4.22 -14.77 -0.75
N GLY A 34 -3.63 -15.69 -1.53
CA GLY A 34 -3.02 -16.92 -1.01
C GLY A 34 -1.85 -16.74 -0.04
N VAL A 35 -1.10 -15.65 -0.12
CA VAL A 35 0.12 -15.41 0.69
C VAL A 35 -0.11 -14.47 1.88
N ARG A 36 -1.37 -14.11 2.16
CA ARG A 36 -1.69 -13.24 3.30
C ARG A 36 -1.47 -13.96 4.62
N THR A 37 -0.80 -13.29 5.54
CA THR A 37 -0.74 -13.73 6.94
C THR A 37 -2.13 -13.64 7.59
N PRO A 38 -2.40 -14.43 8.65
CA PRO A 38 -3.66 -14.38 9.39
C PRO A 38 -4.01 -12.96 9.88
N GLU A 39 -3.02 -12.21 10.36
CA GLU A 39 -3.20 -10.85 10.89
C GLU A 39 -3.66 -9.90 9.79
N LYS A 40 -3.12 -10.05 8.57
CA LYS A 40 -3.52 -9.23 7.42
C LYS A 40 -4.94 -9.58 6.94
N ARG A 41 -5.34 -10.85 6.96
CA ARG A 41 -6.73 -11.25 6.68
C ARG A 41 -7.70 -10.62 7.68
N ALA A 42 -7.41 -10.74 8.97
CA ALA A 42 -8.23 -10.16 10.02
C ALA A 42 -8.31 -8.62 9.91
N ALA A 43 -7.22 -7.95 9.55
CA ALA A 43 -7.23 -6.50 9.31
C ALA A 43 -8.13 -6.09 8.14
N LEU A 44 -8.11 -6.84 7.03
CA LEU A 44 -8.97 -6.60 5.87
C LEU A 44 -10.45 -6.85 6.19
N GLU A 45 -10.78 -7.91 6.94
CA GLU A 45 -12.15 -8.17 7.39
C GLU A 45 -12.69 -7.04 8.27
N ARG A 46 -11.88 -6.53 9.21
CA ARG A 46 -12.26 -5.37 10.03
C ARG A 46 -12.54 -4.13 9.17
N ALA A 47 -11.71 -3.87 8.16
CA ALA A 47 -11.92 -2.75 7.25
C ALA A 47 -13.19 -2.94 6.41
N ALA A 48 -13.44 -4.15 5.90
CA ALA A 48 -14.65 -4.48 5.15
C ALA A 48 -15.92 -4.30 6.00
N ARG A 49 -15.89 -4.70 7.27
CA ARG A 49 -16.99 -4.49 8.21
C ARG A 49 -17.29 -3.01 8.42
N ARG A 50 -16.26 -2.17 8.59
CA ARG A 50 -16.44 -0.71 8.71
C ARG A 50 -17.05 -0.10 7.46
N ALA A 51 -16.58 -0.51 6.28
CA ALA A 51 -17.14 -0.04 5.02
C ALA A 51 -18.63 -0.38 4.90
N ARG A 52 -19.01 -1.63 5.21
CA ARG A 52 -20.43 -2.05 5.23
C ARG A 52 -21.26 -1.26 6.22
N ALA A 53 -20.75 -1.03 7.44
CA ALA A 53 -21.44 -0.22 8.45
C ALA A 53 -21.66 1.23 8.00
N ALA A 54 -20.77 1.76 7.16
CA ALA A 54 -20.91 3.07 6.54
C ALA A 54 -21.75 3.07 5.25
N GLY A 55 -22.36 1.94 4.87
CA GLY A 55 -23.11 1.82 3.61
C GLY A 55 -22.24 1.80 2.34
N LEU A 56 -20.92 1.65 2.49
CA LEU A 56 -19.96 1.63 1.40
C LEU A 56 -19.64 0.19 0.96
N LYS A 57 -19.39 0.02 -0.34
CA LYS A 57 -18.91 -1.26 -0.88
C LYS A 57 -17.44 -1.49 -0.47
N PRO A 58 -17.09 -2.60 0.20
CA PRO A 58 -15.71 -2.92 0.51
C PRO A 58 -14.87 -3.12 -0.75
N VAL A 59 -13.59 -2.72 -0.69
CA VAL A 59 -12.63 -2.98 -1.77
C VAL A 59 -12.51 -4.51 -1.96
N PRO A 60 -12.68 -5.03 -3.19
CA PRO A 60 -12.51 -6.44 -3.47
C PRO A 60 -11.08 -6.87 -3.14
N ALA A 61 -10.94 -7.80 -2.23
CA ALA A 61 -9.69 -8.46 -1.95
C ALA A 61 -9.78 -9.87 -2.54
N SER A 62 -8.80 -10.29 -3.35
CA SER A 62 -8.65 -11.72 -3.65
C SER A 62 -8.39 -12.44 -2.33
N PHE A 63 -9.27 -13.34 -1.90
CA PHE A 63 -9.11 -14.06 -0.64
C PHE A 63 -8.03 -15.12 -0.73
#